data_AF-D9QCT0-F1
#
_entry.id   AF-D9QCT0-F1
#
_cell.length_a   1.000
_cell.length_b   1.000
_cell.length_c   1.000
_cell.angle_alpha   90.00
_cell.angle_beta   90.00
_cell.angle_gamma   90.00
#
_symmetry.space_group_name_H-M   'P 1'
#
loop_
_entity.id
_entity.type
_entity.pdbx_description
1 polymer ?
#
loop_
_entity_poly.entity_id
_entity_poly.type
_entity_poly.pdbx_seq_one_letter_code
_entity_poly.pdbx_strand_id
1 'polypeptide(L)'
;MTNPYQPDYRIGDAERAQAMDDLGVHFSAGRLSFEEYDERLKQVTQAVTRSDISLLFDDLPAARSPKVNDPSDFLPVTRVPEAHFPDTYSGDEIDNAYSTGRNIRGGILGLTGVTAVTLTTLTGTGAWIMLVPAIFILLYVMKLGPESWHAPSRNKIDRQRMKQARLLQQQQVFAIETHNAQQRALARAERKRKQEEFNSIATELATDALKRFRGKNK
;
A
#
# COMPACT_ATOMS: atom_id res chain seq x y z
N MET A 1 2.45 -21.57 -24.18
CA MET A 1 2.79 -20.24 -24.75
C MET A 1 3.37 -19.40 -23.63
N THR A 2 4.68 -19.15 -23.62
CA THR A 2 5.37 -18.36 -22.59
C THR A 2 5.01 -16.88 -22.77
N ASN A 3 4.36 -16.30 -21.76
CA ASN A 3 3.96 -14.89 -21.75
C ASN A 3 5.23 -14.00 -21.59
N PRO A 4 5.62 -13.20 -22.60
CA PRO A 4 6.91 -12.50 -22.62
C PRO A 4 7.01 -11.28 -21.69
N TYR A 5 6.00 -11.02 -20.85
CA TYR A 5 5.92 -9.85 -19.97
C TYR A 5 6.04 -10.14 -18.47
N GLN A 6 6.16 -11.41 -18.05
CA GLN A 6 6.51 -11.75 -16.67
C GLN A 6 8.00 -12.08 -16.59
N PRO A 7 8.85 -11.17 -16.07
CA PRO A 7 10.25 -11.50 -15.83
C PRO A 7 10.29 -12.66 -14.83
N ASP A 8 10.75 -13.81 -15.30
CA ASP A 8 10.90 -14.98 -14.45
C ASP A 8 11.98 -14.68 -13.40
N TYR A 9 11.57 -14.71 -12.13
CA TYR A 9 12.43 -14.32 -11.01
C TYR A 9 12.60 -15.48 -10.04
N ARG A 10 13.71 -15.46 -9.31
CA ARG A 10 14.02 -16.50 -8.31
C ARG A 10 13.13 -16.35 -7.09
N ILE A 11 12.44 -17.40 -6.71
CA ILE A 11 11.50 -17.42 -5.59
C ILE A 11 12.20 -17.72 -4.24
N GLY A 12 11.68 -17.12 -3.17
CA GLY A 12 12.11 -17.37 -1.79
C GLY A 12 11.29 -18.46 -1.09
N ASP A 13 11.57 -18.64 0.20
CA ASP A 13 10.84 -19.59 1.05
C ASP A 13 9.39 -19.18 1.28
N ALA A 14 9.09 -17.87 1.26
CA ALA A 14 7.75 -17.35 1.49
C ALA A 14 6.83 -17.72 0.31
N GLU A 15 7.31 -17.53 -0.92
CA GLU A 15 6.58 -17.89 -2.13
C GLU A 15 6.39 -19.41 -2.26
N ARG A 16 7.41 -20.20 -1.86
CA ARG A 16 7.25 -21.65 -1.75
C ARG A 16 6.17 -22.04 -0.75
N ALA A 17 6.18 -21.46 0.45
CA ALA A 17 5.19 -21.75 1.48
C ALA A 17 3.77 -21.39 1.02
N GLN A 18 3.60 -20.25 0.36
CA GLN A 18 2.31 -19.83 -0.20
C GLN A 18 1.78 -20.83 -1.24
N ALA A 19 2.64 -21.31 -2.14
CA ALA A 19 2.26 -22.34 -3.11
C ALA A 19 1.86 -23.66 -2.43
N MET A 20 2.50 -24.04 -1.31
CA MET A 20 2.08 -25.22 -0.55
C MET A 20 0.68 -25.04 0.06
N ASP A 21 0.38 -23.86 0.61
CA ASP A 21 -0.93 -23.55 1.17
C ASP A 21 -2.02 -23.60 0.08
N ASP A 22 -1.75 -23.05 -1.11
CA ASP A 22 -2.66 -23.10 -2.25
C ASP A 22 -2.92 -24.54 -2.74
N LEU A 23 -1.88 -25.39 -2.81
CA LEU A 23 -2.04 -26.82 -3.09
C LEU A 23 -2.93 -27.51 -2.04
N GLY A 24 -2.79 -27.14 -0.76
CA GLY A 24 -3.63 -27.64 0.32
C GLY A 24 -5.11 -27.27 0.15
N VAL A 25 -5.41 -26.07 -0.35
CA VAL A 25 -6.77 -25.65 -0.70
C VAL A 25 -7.33 -26.52 -1.82
N HIS A 26 -6.56 -26.78 -2.87
CA HIS A 26 -7.00 -27.64 -3.98
C HIS A 26 -7.18 -29.10 -3.58
N PHE A 27 -6.33 -29.62 -2.69
CA PHE A 27 -6.45 -30.96 -2.13
C PHE A 27 -7.71 -31.10 -1.25
N SER A 28 -7.95 -30.16 -0.33
CA SER A 28 -9.16 -30.17 0.51
C SER A 28 -10.45 -29.97 -0.28
N ALA A 29 -10.38 -29.28 -1.43
CA ALA A 29 -11.48 -29.17 -2.38
C ALA A 29 -11.70 -30.46 -3.22
N GLY A 30 -10.90 -31.50 -3.03
CA GLY A 30 -10.99 -32.79 -3.73
C GLY A 30 -10.57 -32.74 -5.19
N ARG A 31 -9.81 -31.71 -5.61
CA ARG A 31 -9.36 -31.52 -7.00
C ARG A 31 -8.04 -32.20 -7.30
N LEU A 32 -7.27 -32.51 -6.26
CA LEU A 32 -6.01 -33.23 -6.33
C LEU A 32 -6.17 -34.53 -5.54
N SER A 33 -5.73 -35.64 -6.11
CA SER A 33 -5.53 -36.87 -5.36
C SER A 33 -4.33 -36.74 -4.40
N PHE A 34 -4.21 -37.67 -3.46
CA PHE A 34 -3.08 -37.68 -2.52
C PHE A 34 -1.72 -37.81 -3.23
N GLU A 35 -1.65 -38.63 -4.27
CA GLU A 35 -0.42 -38.86 -5.03
C GLU A 35 0.00 -37.62 -5.83
N GLU A 36 -0.96 -36.96 -6.50
CA GLU A 36 -0.71 -35.69 -7.19
C GLU A 36 -0.32 -34.56 -6.24
N TYR A 37 -0.94 -34.51 -5.06
CA TYR A 37 -0.59 -33.53 -4.03
C TYR A 37 0.84 -33.72 -3.52
N ASP A 38 1.26 -34.95 -3.19
CA ASP A 38 2.63 -35.23 -2.72
C ASP A 38 3.68 -34.94 -3.81
N GLU A 39 3.39 -35.28 -5.07
CA GLU A 39 4.29 -34.99 -6.19
C GLU A 39 4.46 -33.48 -6.41
N ARG A 40 3.35 -32.72 -6.47
CA ARG A 40 3.40 -31.27 -6.63
C ARG A 40 4.05 -30.58 -5.45
N LEU A 41 3.83 -31.09 -4.24
CA LEU A 41 4.46 -30.55 -3.03
C LEU A 41 6.00 -30.67 -3.10
N LYS A 42 6.52 -31.82 -3.54
CA LYS A 42 7.97 -31.99 -3.78
C LYS A 42 8.47 -31.03 -4.85
N GLN A 43 7.75 -30.85 -5.94
CA GLN A 43 8.13 -29.93 -7.01
C GLN A 43 8.15 -28.47 -6.52
N VAL A 44 7.18 -28.05 -5.71
CA VAL A 44 7.18 -26.73 -5.06
C VAL A 44 8.40 -26.55 -4.15
N THR A 45 8.81 -27.56 -3.38
CA THR A 45 10.00 -27.45 -2.51
C THR A 45 11.29 -27.22 -3.30
N GLN A 46 11.37 -27.75 -4.53
CA GLN A 46 12.55 -27.70 -5.38
C GLN A 46 12.52 -26.54 -6.38
N ALA A 47 11.37 -25.88 -6.53
CA ALA A 47 11.18 -24.76 -7.43
C ALA A 47 12.16 -23.62 -7.12
N VAL A 48 12.82 -23.12 -8.16
CA VAL A 48 13.79 -22.03 -8.07
C VAL A 48 13.21 -20.76 -8.64
N THR A 49 12.32 -20.86 -9.63
CA THR A 49 11.75 -19.70 -10.31
C THR A 49 10.23 -19.61 -10.14
N ARG A 50 9.66 -18.45 -10.47
CA ARG A 50 8.21 -18.22 -10.41
C ARG A 50 7.48 -19.02 -11.50
N SER A 51 8.12 -19.20 -12.64
CA SER A 51 7.59 -20.02 -13.73
C SER A 51 7.43 -21.48 -13.32
N ASP A 52 8.39 -22.05 -12.59
CA ASP A 52 8.34 -23.42 -12.06
C ASP A 52 7.07 -23.65 -11.24
N ILE A 53 6.75 -22.72 -10.33
CA ILE A 53 5.51 -22.78 -9.54
C ILE A 53 4.29 -22.64 -10.44
N SER A 54 4.27 -21.67 -11.36
CA SER A 54 3.08 -21.41 -12.17
C SER A 54 2.62 -22.61 -13.01
N LEU A 55 3.58 -23.43 -13.48
CA LEU A 55 3.29 -24.64 -14.26
C LEU A 55 2.55 -25.70 -13.43
N LEU A 56 2.77 -25.74 -12.11
CA LEU A 56 2.12 -26.70 -11.20
C LEU A 56 0.65 -26.40 -10.95
N PHE A 57 0.16 -25.23 -11.38
CA PHE A 57 -1.23 -24.78 -11.19
C PHE A 57 -1.95 -24.51 -12.53
N ASP A 58 -1.33 -24.78 -13.68
CA ASP A 58 -1.89 -24.45 -14.99
C ASP A 58 -3.20 -25.21 -15.29
N ASP A 59 -3.34 -26.40 -14.73
CA ASP A 59 -4.54 -27.25 -14.82
C ASP A 59 -5.56 -26.99 -13.71
N LEU A 60 -5.21 -26.18 -12.71
CA LEU A 60 -6.06 -25.86 -11.57
C LEU A 60 -6.74 -24.51 -11.79
N PRO A 61 -8.03 -24.36 -11.41
CA PRO A 61 -8.67 -23.05 -11.44
C PRO A 61 -7.90 -22.13 -10.49
N ALA A 62 -7.63 -20.88 -10.91
CA ALA A 62 -6.94 -19.91 -10.06
C ALA A 62 -7.53 -19.94 -8.65
N ALA A 63 -6.71 -20.25 -7.65
CA ALA A 63 -7.10 -20.26 -6.25
C ALA A 63 -7.63 -18.87 -5.92
N ARG A 64 -8.95 -18.68 -6.02
CA ARG A 64 -9.59 -17.48 -5.50
C ARG A 64 -9.37 -17.57 -4.00
N SER A 65 -8.43 -16.79 -3.49
CA SER A 65 -8.52 -16.29 -2.13
C SER A 65 -9.99 -15.89 -1.92
N PRO A 66 -10.63 -16.24 -0.79
CA PRO A 66 -12.04 -15.98 -0.59
C PRO A 66 -12.28 -14.47 -0.52
N LYS A 67 -12.37 -13.81 -1.68
CA LYS A 67 -13.07 -12.55 -1.81
C LYS A 67 -14.52 -12.92 -1.55
N VAL A 68 -14.97 -12.51 -0.37
CA VAL A 68 -16.37 -12.40 0.03
C VAL A 68 -17.22 -12.15 -1.22
N ASN A 69 -18.15 -13.04 -1.49
CA ASN A 69 -19.14 -12.88 -2.54
C ASN A 69 -19.88 -11.56 -2.28
N ASP A 70 -19.54 -10.51 -3.02
CA ASP A 70 -20.27 -9.27 -2.99
C ASP A 70 -21.59 -9.51 -3.74
N PRO A 71 -22.78 -9.31 -3.14
CA PRO A 71 -24.06 -9.55 -3.78
C PRO A 71 -24.35 -8.65 -5.01
N SER A 72 -23.42 -7.75 -5.33
CA SER A 72 -23.54 -6.71 -6.36
C SER A 72 -23.32 -7.20 -7.80
N ASP A 73 -22.84 -8.43 -8.02
CA ASP A 73 -22.63 -9.02 -9.37
C ASP A 73 -23.94 -9.24 -10.17
N PHE A 74 -25.11 -9.19 -9.51
CA PHE A 74 -26.41 -9.45 -10.14
C PHE A 74 -27.23 -8.19 -10.45
N LEU A 75 -26.71 -6.98 -10.16
CA LEU A 75 -27.44 -5.74 -10.43
C LEU A 75 -26.86 -5.01 -11.65
N PRO A 76 -27.70 -4.58 -12.62
CA PRO A 76 -27.26 -3.70 -13.69
C PRO A 76 -26.98 -2.31 -13.08
N VAL A 77 -25.72 -2.06 -12.74
CA VAL A 77 -25.27 -0.77 -12.21
C VAL A 77 -25.30 0.27 -13.33
N THR A 78 -26.25 1.20 -13.23
CA THR A 78 -26.17 2.51 -13.91
C THR A 78 -24.87 3.18 -13.44
N ARG A 79 -23.89 3.31 -14.33
CA ARG A 79 -22.60 3.95 -14.03
C ARG A 79 -22.82 5.44 -13.71
N VAL A 80 -23.04 5.75 -12.45
CA VAL A 80 -22.66 7.04 -11.89
C VAL A 80 -21.13 7.01 -11.78
N PRO A 81 -20.38 8.07 -12.16
CA PRO A 81 -18.95 8.14 -11.93
C PRO A 81 -18.69 8.23 -10.42
N GLU A 82 -18.68 7.06 -9.78
CA GLU A 82 -18.37 6.87 -8.37
C GLU A 82 -16.97 7.44 -8.12
N ALA A 83 -16.88 8.43 -7.24
CA ALA A 83 -15.61 8.87 -6.70
C ALA A 83 -14.85 7.63 -6.24
N HIS A 84 -13.72 7.32 -6.89
CA HIS A 84 -12.87 6.20 -6.53
C HIS A 84 -12.27 6.46 -5.14
N PHE A 85 -13.02 6.11 -4.10
CA PHE A 85 -12.44 5.83 -2.79
C PHE A 85 -11.74 4.48 -2.93
N PRO A 86 -10.40 4.40 -2.77
CA PRO A 86 -9.67 3.15 -2.87
C PRO A 86 -9.90 2.32 -1.60
N ASP A 87 -11.11 1.82 -1.43
CA ASP A 87 -11.52 1.00 -0.28
C ASP A 87 -11.26 -0.50 -0.49
N THR A 88 -10.69 -0.89 -1.62
CA THR A 88 -10.12 -2.24 -1.78
C THR A 88 -8.64 -2.22 -1.44
N TYR A 89 -8.34 -2.72 -0.24
CA TYR A 89 -7.01 -3.10 0.22
C TYR A 89 -6.26 -3.82 -0.91
N SER A 90 -5.14 -3.25 -1.40
CA SER A 90 -4.36 -3.86 -2.47
C SER A 90 -3.80 -5.19 -1.97
N GLY A 91 -3.93 -6.28 -2.73
CA GLY A 91 -3.40 -7.61 -2.33
C GLY A 91 -1.92 -7.54 -1.94
N ASP A 92 -1.16 -6.73 -2.67
CA ASP A 92 0.27 -6.47 -2.41
C ASP A 92 0.55 -5.77 -1.06
N GLU A 93 -0.43 -5.01 -0.55
CA GLU A 93 -0.37 -4.34 0.76
C GLU A 93 -0.72 -5.33 1.90
N ILE A 94 -1.50 -6.39 1.62
CA ILE A 94 -1.84 -7.44 2.60
C ILE A 94 -0.63 -8.36 2.73
N ASP A 95 -0.02 -8.73 1.60
CA ASP A 95 1.14 -9.62 1.52
C ASP A 95 2.38 -9.02 2.21
N ASN A 96 2.62 -7.71 2.05
CA ASN A 96 3.67 -7.03 2.80
C ASN A 96 3.38 -6.90 4.30
N ALA A 97 2.10 -6.78 4.70
CA ALA A 97 1.71 -6.69 6.11
C ALA A 97 1.86 -8.02 6.87
N TYR A 98 1.80 -9.16 6.17
CA TYR A 98 2.09 -10.49 6.74
C TYR A 98 3.58 -10.72 7.04
N SER A 99 4.49 -10.02 6.37
CA SER A 99 5.94 -10.22 6.52
C SER A 99 6.55 -9.70 7.84
N THR A 100 5.81 -8.90 8.62
CA THR A 100 6.33 -8.22 9.83
C THR A 100 6.15 -9.02 11.13
N GLY A 101 5.58 -10.24 11.09
CA GLY A 101 5.38 -11.09 12.27
C GLY A 101 6.60 -11.88 12.76
N ARG A 102 7.73 -11.83 12.03
CA ARG A 102 8.89 -12.71 12.24
C ARG A 102 9.66 -12.50 13.56
N ASN A 103 9.45 -11.38 14.26
CA ASN A 103 10.36 -10.95 15.33
C ASN A 103 9.80 -11.11 16.76
N ILE A 104 8.55 -11.54 16.96
CA ILE A 104 7.96 -11.69 18.30
C ILE A 104 8.57 -12.87 19.07
N ARG A 105 8.81 -14.01 18.38
CA ARG A 105 9.48 -15.19 18.98
C ARG A 105 10.92 -14.89 19.39
N GLY A 106 11.63 -14.10 18.58
CA GLY A 106 12.98 -13.62 18.90
C GLY A 106 13.01 -12.62 20.07
N GLY A 107 11.98 -11.75 20.16
CA GLY A 107 11.82 -10.81 21.27
C GLY A 107 11.56 -11.50 22.62
N ILE A 108 10.69 -12.52 22.65
CA ILE A 108 10.41 -13.29 23.86
C ILE A 108 11.65 -14.06 24.31
N LEU A 109 12.32 -14.74 23.37
CA LEU A 109 13.56 -15.47 23.66
C LEU A 109 14.65 -14.54 24.23
N GLY A 110 14.82 -13.36 23.64
CA GLY A 110 15.78 -12.35 24.12
C GLY A 110 15.45 -11.85 25.52
N LEU A 111 14.19 -11.55 25.81
CA LEU A 111 13.75 -11.13 27.15
C LEU A 111 13.96 -12.23 28.19
N THR A 112 13.57 -13.47 27.90
CA THR A 112 13.81 -14.60 28.80
C THR A 112 15.31 -14.79 29.07
N GLY A 113 16.16 -14.68 28.05
CA GLY A 113 17.61 -14.75 28.20
C GLY A 113 18.14 -13.70 29.19
N VAL A 114 17.74 -12.44 29.01
CA VAL A 114 18.15 -11.34 29.90
C VAL A 114 17.67 -11.56 31.34
N THR A 115 16.41 -11.95 31.53
CA THR A 115 15.84 -12.25 32.86
C THR A 115 16.53 -13.44 33.52
N ALA A 116 16.80 -14.52 32.79
CA ALA A 116 17.46 -15.70 33.32
C ALA A 116 18.89 -15.40 33.80
N VAL A 117 19.65 -14.59 33.04
CA VAL A 117 21.01 -14.19 33.41
C VAL A 117 21.00 -13.28 34.64
N THR A 118 20.11 -12.29 34.69
CA THR A 118 19.99 -11.38 35.85
C THR A 118 19.50 -12.08 37.13
N LEU A 119 18.57 -13.02 37.04
CA LEU A 119 18.13 -13.78 38.21
C LEU A 119 19.23 -14.71 38.74
N THR A 120 20.01 -15.31 37.84
CA THR A 120 21.10 -16.22 38.21
C THR A 120 22.21 -15.50 38.97
N THR A 121 22.57 -14.29 38.54
CA THR A 121 23.58 -13.49 39.25
C THR A 121 23.09 -13.01 40.62
N LEU A 122 21.79 -12.74 40.78
CA LEU A 122 21.21 -12.30 42.05
C LEU A 122 21.03 -13.42 43.08
N THR A 123 20.62 -14.60 42.63
CA THR A 123 20.25 -15.73 43.52
C THR A 123 21.38 -16.74 43.71
N GLY A 124 22.47 -16.64 42.93
CA GLY A 124 23.61 -17.57 42.98
C GLY A 124 23.28 -19.00 42.54
N THR A 125 22.07 -19.25 42.05
CA THR A 125 21.60 -20.57 41.63
C THR A 125 21.46 -20.61 40.11
N GLY A 126 22.25 -21.46 39.45
CA GLY A 126 22.29 -21.61 37.98
C GLY A 126 21.05 -22.25 37.35
N ALA A 127 20.04 -22.61 38.14
CA ALA A 127 18.83 -23.28 37.66
C ALA A 127 18.04 -22.44 36.64
N TRP A 128 18.09 -21.10 36.76
CA TRP A 128 17.32 -20.20 35.89
C TRP A 128 17.85 -20.13 34.45
N ILE A 129 19.13 -20.43 34.20
CA ILE A 129 19.72 -20.50 32.86
C ILE A 129 19.07 -21.61 32.00
N MET A 130 18.56 -22.67 32.63
CA MET A 130 17.89 -23.77 31.93
C MET A 130 16.49 -23.40 31.40
N LEU A 131 15.90 -22.28 31.81
CA LEU A 131 14.64 -21.81 31.22
C LEU A 131 14.81 -21.31 29.79
N VAL A 132 16.00 -20.83 29.43
CA VAL A 132 16.30 -20.32 28.07
C VAL A 132 16.15 -21.41 27.00
N PRO A 133 16.81 -22.59 27.11
CA PRO A 133 16.61 -23.66 26.15
C PRO A 133 15.19 -24.26 26.20
N ALA A 134 14.54 -24.30 27.37
CA ALA A 134 13.17 -24.79 27.49
C ALA A 134 12.18 -23.90 26.72
N ILE A 135 12.29 -22.58 26.86
CA ILE A 135 11.46 -21.60 26.15
C ILE A 135 11.81 -21.55 24.66
N PHE A 136 13.08 -21.74 24.29
CA PHE A 136 13.49 -21.93 22.90
C PHE A 136 12.75 -23.10 22.24
N ILE A 137 12.77 -24.28 22.87
CA ILE A 137 12.11 -25.48 22.35
C ILE A 137 10.59 -25.27 22.25
N LEU A 138 9.97 -24.67 23.26
CA LEU A 138 8.52 -24.44 23.26
C LEU A 138 8.05 -23.49 22.13
N LEU A 139 8.82 -22.43 21.87
CA LEU A 139 8.48 -21.42 20.87
C LEU A 139 8.88 -21.83 19.44
N TYR A 140 10.01 -22.55 19.27
CA TYR A 140 10.58 -22.85 17.95
C TYR A 140 10.40 -24.29 17.49
N VAL A 141 10.35 -25.27 18.40
CA VAL A 141 10.16 -26.70 18.05
C VAL A 141 8.70 -27.12 18.22
N MET A 142 8.07 -26.77 19.35
CA MET A 142 6.66 -27.09 19.61
C MET A 142 5.69 -26.05 19.06
N LYS A 143 6.22 -24.93 18.53
CA LYS A 143 5.45 -23.85 17.85
C LYS A 143 4.22 -23.39 18.66
N LEU A 144 4.31 -23.43 20.00
CA LEU A 144 3.22 -23.12 20.92
C LEU A 144 3.07 -21.59 21.00
N GLY A 145 2.12 -21.04 20.25
CA GLY A 145 1.84 -19.61 20.22
C GLY A 145 0.44 -19.30 19.69
N PRO A 146 -0.29 -18.32 20.27
CA PRO A 146 -1.55 -17.82 19.75
C PRO A 146 -1.46 -17.47 18.26
N GLU A 147 -2.46 -17.89 17.48
CA GLU A 147 -2.54 -17.55 16.05
C GLU A 147 -2.62 -16.03 15.80
N SER A 148 -3.02 -15.26 16.82
CA SER A 148 -3.07 -13.79 16.76
C SER A 148 -1.72 -13.09 16.65
N TRP A 149 -0.61 -13.79 16.89
CA TRP A 149 0.74 -13.23 16.75
C TRP A 149 1.14 -12.90 15.30
N HIS A 150 0.32 -13.32 14.33
CA HIS A 150 0.52 -13.09 12.91
C HIS A 150 -0.41 -12.01 12.30
N ALA A 151 -1.32 -11.43 13.10
CA ALA A 151 -2.25 -10.41 12.60
C ALA A 151 -1.71 -8.98 12.83
N PRO A 152 -1.46 -8.18 11.78
CA PRO A 152 -1.05 -6.79 11.93
C PRO A 152 -2.17 -5.94 12.55
N SER A 153 -1.81 -5.02 13.45
CA SER A 153 -2.74 -4.02 13.99
C SER A 153 -3.17 -3.05 12.89
N ARG A 154 -4.43 -3.16 12.45
CA ARG A 154 -5.10 -2.32 11.43
C ARG A 154 -4.83 -0.82 11.59
N ASN A 155 -4.71 -0.36 12.83
CA ASN A 155 -4.52 1.04 13.20
C ASN A 155 -3.19 1.67 12.71
N LYS A 156 -2.17 0.87 12.35
CA LYS A 156 -0.89 1.40 11.84
C LYS A 156 -0.95 1.77 10.37
N ILE A 157 -1.77 1.06 9.59
CA ILE A 157 -1.95 1.30 8.14
C ILE A 157 -2.72 2.61 7.93
N ASP A 158 -3.77 2.84 8.72
CA ASP A 158 -4.56 4.08 8.66
C ASP A 158 -3.71 5.32 8.94
N ARG A 159 -2.78 5.25 9.90
CA ARG A 159 -1.88 6.36 10.22
C ARG A 159 -0.89 6.67 9.09
N GLN A 160 -0.44 5.67 8.34
CA GLN A 160 0.47 5.89 7.20
C GLN A 160 -0.29 6.47 6.00
N ARG A 161 -1.51 5.98 5.73
CA ARG A 161 -2.40 6.56 4.71
C ARG A 161 -2.73 8.01 4.99
N MET A 162 -3.05 8.37 6.23
CA MET A 162 -3.27 9.77 6.58
C MET A 162 -2.04 10.65 6.35
N LYS A 163 -0.83 10.13 6.59
CA LYS A 163 0.40 10.87 6.32
C LYS A 163 0.65 11.05 4.82
N GLN A 164 0.48 10.00 4.02
CA GLN A 164 0.63 10.06 2.57
C GLN A 164 -0.44 10.96 1.92
N ALA A 165 -1.69 10.84 2.34
CA ALA A 165 -2.79 11.68 1.87
C ALA A 165 -2.54 13.16 2.19
N ARG A 166 -2.04 13.47 3.40
CA ARG A 166 -1.71 14.85 3.79
C ARG A 166 -0.58 15.45 2.95
N LEU A 167 0.42 14.65 2.58
CA LEU A 167 1.52 15.10 1.71
C LEU A 167 1.02 15.38 0.28
N LEU A 168 0.19 14.49 -0.27
CA LEU A 168 -0.43 14.68 -1.58
C LEU A 168 -1.35 15.90 -1.59
N GLN A 169 -2.12 16.09 -0.51
CA GLN A 169 -3.03 17.22 -0.35
C GLN A 169 -2.26 18.55 -0.25
N GLN A 170 -1.13 18.60 0.46
CA GLN A 170 -0.31 19.81 0.54
C GLN A 170 0.23 20.24 -0.83
N GLN A 171 0.65 19.29 -1.67
CA GLN A 171 1.12 19.60 -3.02
C GLN A 171 0.01 20.19 -3.90
N GLN A 172 -1.20 19.63 -3.81
CA GLN A 172 -2.34 20.13 -4.56
C GLN A 172 -2.74 21.55 -4.14
N VAL A 173 -2.76 21.83 -2.83
CA VAL A 173 -3.11 23.17 -2.32
C VAL A 173 -2.09 24.22 -2.79
N PHE A 174 -0.80 23.90 -2.75
CA PHE A 174 0.23 24.81 -3.25
C PHE A 174 0.09 25.10 -4.76
N ALA A 175 -0.25 24.08 -5.56
CA ALA A 175 -0.51 24.26 -6.98
C ALA A 175 -1.74 25.16 -7.26
N ILE A 176 -2.79 25.04 -6.45
CA ILE A 176 -4.00 25.87 -6.58
C ILE A 176 -3.73 27.32 -6.17
N GLU A 177 -3.00 27.54 -5.08
CA GLU A 177 -2.66 28.87 -4.59
C GLU A 177 -1.79 29.64 -5.60
N THR A 178 -0.80 28.96 -6.18
CA THR A 178 0.07 29.54 -7.20
C THR A 178 -0.70 29.91 -8.46
N HIS A 179 -1.59 29.04 -8.94
CA HIS A 179 -2.43 29.33 -10.09
C HIS A 179 -3.35 30.54 -9.87
N ASN A 180 -4.01 30.61 -8.70
CA ASN A 180 -4.88 31.73 -8.34
C ASN A 180 -4.10 33.05 -8.19
N ALA A 181 -2.87 33.00 -7.64
CA ALA A 181 -2.01 34.19 -7.52
C ALA A 181 -1.64 34.76 -8.89
N GLN A 182 -1.33 33.91 -9.86
CA GLN A 182 -1.02 34.33 -11.24
C GLN A 182 -2.23 34.97 -11.92
N GLN A 183 -3.42 34.36 -11.83
CA GLN A 183 -4.63 34.95 -12.39
C GLN A 183 -4.93 36.32 -11.79
N ARG A 184 -4.75 36.48 -10.47
CA ARG A 184 -4.92 37.78 -9.79
C ARG A 184 -3.91 38.82 -10.26
N ALA A 185 -2.66 38.42 -10.51
CA ALA A 185 -1.63 39.32 -11.03
C ALA A 185 -1.96 39.80 -12.46
N LEU A 186 -2.41 38.88 -13.33
CA LEU A 186 -2.85 39.22 -14.69
C LEU A 186 -4.05 40.15 -14.68
N ALA A 187 -5.08 39.85 -13.89
CA ALA A 187 -6.26 40.71 -13.76
C ALA A 187 -5.90 42.11 -13.23
N ARG A 188 -4.91 42.22 -12.33
CA ARG A 188 -4.38 43.50 -11.87
C ARG A 188 -3.66 44.26 -12.98
N ALA A 189 -2.86 43.57 -13.80
CA ALA A 189 -2.16 44.17 -14.94
C ALA A 189 -3.15 44.68 -16.00
N GLU A 190 -4.19 43.91 -16.31
CA GLU A 190 -5.25 44.33 -17.22
C GLU A 190 -6.00 45.56 -16.72
N ARG A 191 -6.36 45.59 -15.42
CA ARG A 191 -7.02 46.76 -14.82
C ARG A 191 -6.15 48.01 -14.94
N LYS A 192 -4.83 47.89 -14.74
CA LYS A 192 -3.90 49.01 -14.92
C LYS A 192 -3.84 49.48 -16.37
N ARG A 193 -3.73 48.56 -17.34
CA ARG A 193 -3.76 48.92 -18.77
C ARG A 193 -5.05 49.63 -19.15
N LYS A 194 -6.19 49.10 -18.74
CA LYS A 194 -7.50 49.76 -18.95
C LYS A 194 -7.51 51.16 -18.33
N GLN A 195 -6.97 51.32 -17.13
CA GLN A 195 -6.89 52.63 -16.47
C GLN A 195 -6.02 53.62 -17.25
N GLU A 196 -4.89 53.17 -17.79
CA GLU A 196 -3.97 53.98 -18.60
C GLU A 196 -4.63 54.39 -19.92
N GLU A 197 -5.32 53.47 -20.59
CA GLU A 197 -6.12 53.75 -21.80
C GLU A 197 -7.24 54.75 -21.50
N PHE A 198 -7.98 54.58 -20.40
CA PHE A 198 -9.01 55.53 -20.00
C PHE A 198 -8.44 56.91 -19.69
N ASN A 199 -7.29 56.97 -19.00
CA ASN A 199 -6.65 58.24 -18.66
C ASN A 199 -6.14 58.95 -19.92
N SER A 200 -5.50 58.23 -20.86
CA SER A 200 -5.05 58.82 -22.13
C SER A 200 -6.22 59.33 -22.96
N ILE A 201 -7.31 58.55 -23.08
CA ILE A 201 -8.54 58.96 -23.78
C ILE A 201 -9.13 60.21 -23.11
N ALA A 202 -9.18 60.26 -21.78
CA ALA A 202 -9.69 61.43 -21.06
C ALA A 202 -8.85 62.69 -21.33
N THR A 203 -7.52 62.56 -21.36
CA THR A 203 -6.63 63.69 -21.67
C THR A 203 -6.77 64.17 -23.13
N GLU A 204 -6.93 63.26 -24.09
CA GLU A 204 -7.17 63.61 -25.49
C GLU A 204 -8.53 64.29 -25.67
N LEU A 205 -9.60 63.77 -25.07
CA LEU A 205 -10.93 64.38 -25.13
C LEU A 205 -10.94 65.77 -24.49
N ALA A 206 -10.28 65.92 -23.34
CA ALA A 206 -10.15 67.21 -22.67
C ALA A 206 -9.40 68.22 -23.55
N THR A 207 -8.31 67.80 -24.18
CA THR A 207 -7.50 68.64 -25.08
C THR A 207 -8.27 69.02 -26.34
N ASP A 208 -9.01 68.08 -26.93
CA ASP A 208 -9.82 68.31 -28.12
C ASP A 208 -11.03 69.22 -27.84
N ALA A 209 -11.71 69.03 -26.70
CA ALA A 209 -12.78 69.94 -26.26
C ALA A 209 -12.26 71.36 -26.04
N LEU A 210 -11.11 71.53 -25.41
CA LEU A 210 -10.47 72.84 -25.19
C LEU A 210 -10.09 73.51 -26.52
N LYS A 211 -9.56 72.72 -27.47
CA LYS A 211 -9.23 73.19 -28.82
C LYS A 211 -10.49 73.62 -29.59
N ARG A 212 -11.58 72.85 -29.46
CA ARG A 212 -12.88 73.15 -30.08
C ARG A 212 -13.52 74.42 -29.52
N PHE A 213 -13.47 74.63 -28.21
CA PHE A 213 -13.97 75.86 -27.60
C PHE A 213 -13.13 77.08 -28.00
N ARG A 214 -11.80 76.96 -28.01
CA ARG A 214 -10.90 78.06 -28.41
C ARG A 214 -11.01 78.41 -29.90
N GLY A 215 -11.30 77.44 -30.76
CA GLY A 215 -11.49 77.66 -32.20
C GLY A 215 -12.82 78.34 -32.57
N LYS A 216 -13.78 78.42 -31.65
CA LYS A 216 -15.13 78.98 -31.90
C LYS A 216 -15.25 80.47 -31.52
N ASN A 217 -14.25 81.04 -30.86
CA ASN A 217 -14.20 82.43 -30.39
C ASN A 217 -13.32 83.35 -31.27
N LYS A 218 -13.09 82.98 -32.53
CA LYS A 218 -12.45 83.82 -33.57
C LYS A 218 -13.39 83.92 -34.75
#